data_AF-A0A348UPH7-F1
#
_entry.id   AF-A0A348UPH7-F1
#
_cell.length_a   1.000
_cell.length_b   1.000
_cell.length_c   1.000
_cell.angle_alpha   90.00
_cell.angle_beta   90.00
_cell.angle_gamma   90.00
#
_symmetry.space_group_name_H-M   'P 1'
#
loop_
_entity.id
_entity.type
_entity.pdbx_description
1 polymer ?
#
loop_
_entity_poly.entity_id
_entity_poly.type
_entity_poly.pdbx_seq_one_letter_code
_entity_poly.pdbx_strand_id
1 'polypeptide(L)'
;YPLDTIRTNLDGLVRAASGRRILLVGMQIPPNYGPRYMQGFHELFAAVAGTHDVPLVPFLLERVALDPGLMQEDGIHPTAAAQPLMLETLWPHLEPLLAP
;
A
#
# COMPACT_ATOMS: atom_id res chain seq x y z
N TYR A 1 16.00 11.07 4.46
CA TYR A 1 14.68 10.44 4.34
C TYR A 1 14.85 8.93 4.39
N PRO A 2 14.71 8.27 5.55
CA PRO A 2 15.27 6.94 5.72
C PRO A 2 14.27 5.86 5.29
N LEU A 3 14.30 5.50 4.00
CA LEU A 3 13.60 4.32 3.48
C LEU A 3 13.93 3.06 4.31
N ASP A 4 15.18 2.96 4.78
CA ASP A 4 15.62 1.85 5.64
C ASP A 4 14.87 1.78 6.97
N THR A 5 14.52 2.92 7.57
CA THR A 5 13.72 2.94 8.80
C THR A 5 12.30 2.46 8.51
N ILE A 6 11.69 2.90 7.41
CA ILE A 6 10.34 2.45 7.01
C ILE A 6 10.35 0.94 6.77
N ARG A 7 11.34 0.44 6.03
CA ARG A 7 11.51 -0.98 5.77
C ARG A 7 11.66 -1.77 7.08
N THR A 8 12.55 -1.33 7.98
CA THR A 8 12.78 -1.99 9.27
C THR A 8 11.50 -2.04 10.11
N ASN A 9 10.71 -0.97 10.10
CA ASN A 9 9.44 -0.92 10.82
C ASN A 9 8.41 -1.88 10.20
N LEU A 10 8.27 -1.92 8.88
CA LEU A 10 7.37 -2.85 8.19
C LEU A 10 7.78 -4.31 8.43
N ASP A 11 9.08 -4.62 8.34
CA ASP A 11 9.62 -5.94 8.69
C ASP A 11 9.26 -6.33 10.13
N GLY A 12 9.37 -5.39 11.06
CA GLY A 12 8.98 -5.57 12.46
C GLY A 12 7.49 -5.86 12.62
N LEU A 13 6.62 -5.14 11.92
CA LEU A 13 5.17 -5.35 11.96
C LEU A 13 4.77 -6.71 11.39
N VAL A 14 5.36 -7.13 10.27
CA VAL A 14 5.09 -8.45 9.67
C VAL A 14 5.53 -9.57 10.61
N ARG A 15 6.73 -9.45 11.21
CA ARG A 15 7.20 -10.42 12.23
C ARG A 15 6.31 -10.48 13.46
N ALA A 16 5.85 -9.33 13.96
CA ALA A 16 4.97 -9.26 15.12
C ALA A 16 3.59 -9.88 14.85
N ALA A 17 3.14 -9.86 13.59
CA ALA A 17 1.90 -10.49 13.14
C ALA A 17 2.07 -11.96 12.73
N SER A 18 3.24 -12.57 12.94
CA SER A 18 3.51 -13.96 12.59
C SER A 18 2.47 -14.93 13.18
N GLY A 19 2.10 -15.94 12.39
CA GLY A 19 1.01 -16.87 12.72
C GLY A 19 -0.39 -16.33 12.39
N ARG A 20 -0.50 -15.12 11.82
CA ARG A 20 -1.75 -14.56 11.27
C ARG A 20 -1.68 -14.52 9.75
N ARG A 21 -2.85 -14.42 9.11
CA ARG A 21 -2.95 -14.10 7.69
C ARG A 21 -2.62 -12.62 7.49
N ILE A 22 -1.62 -12.32 6.67
CA ILE A 22 -1.12 -10.97 6.43
C ILE A 22 -1.34 -10.63 4.96
N LEU A 23 -1.87 -9.43 4.72
CA LEU A 23 -1.86 -8.79 3.41
C LEU A 23 -1.12 -7.46 3.57
N LEU A 24 -0.02 -7.28 2.84
CA LEU A 24 0.66 -5.99 2.82
C LEU A 24 -0.03 -5.08 1.79
N VAL A 25 -0.33 -3.84 2.19
CA VAL A 25 -0.94 -2.86 1.31
C VAL A 25 0.08 -1.77 0.98
N GLY A 26 0.49 -1.72 -0.27
CA GLY A 26 1.45 -0.78 -0.81
C GLY A 26 0.86 0.60 -1.02
N MET A 27 1.73 1.60 -0.89
CA MET A 27 1.43 3.01 -1.11
C MET A 27 2.46 3.63 -2.03
N GLN A 28 2.07 4.71 -2.69
CA GLN A 28 2.98 5.62 -3.38
C GLN A 28 2.93 6.99 -2.71
N ILE A 29 3.96 7.79 -2.94
CA ILE A 29 4.10 9.14 -2.39
C ILE A 29 4.08 10.18 -3.52
N PRO A 30 3.70 11.43 -3.23
CA PRO A 30 3.58 12.45 -4.26
C PRO A 30 4.95 12.81 -4.90
N PRO A 31 4.94 13.39 -6.11
CA PRO A 31 6.15 13.60 -6.90
C PRO A 31 7.12 14.64 -6.35
N ASN A 32 6.72 15.43 -5.35
CA ASN A 32 7.53 16.47 -4.72
C ASN A 32 8.76 15.95 -3.95
N TYR A 33 8.87 14.63 -3.71
CA TYR A 33 10.04 14.01 -3.07
C TYR A 33 11.13 13.54 -4.05
N GLY A 34 10.88 13.65 -5.35
CA GLY A 34 11.82 13.25 -6.40
C GLY A 34 11.79 11.75 -6.73
N PRO A 35 12.12 11.39 -7.99
CA PRO A 35 11.85 10.06 -8.54
C PRO A 35 12.58 8.92 -7.80
N ARG A 36 13.83 9.17 -7.37
CA ARG A 36 14.62 8.17 -6.62
C ARG A 36 13.95 7.77 -5.31
N TYR A 37 13.39 8.73 -4.58
CA TYR A 37 12.74 8.45 -3.30
C TYR A 37 11.37 7.80 -3.50
N MET A 38 10.60 8.26 -4.49
CA MET A 38 9.33 7.62 -4.88
C MET A 38 9.52 6.15 -5.24
N GLN A 39 10.49 5.86 -6.10
CA GLN A 39 10.79 4.50 -6.53
C GLN A 39 11.22 3.63 -5.36
N GLY A 40 12.16 4.10 -4.53
CA GLY A 40 12.57 3.35 -3.35
C GLY A 40 11.46 3.15 -2.32
N PHE A 41 10.53 4.11 -2.19
CA PHE A 41 9.35 3.97 -1.34
C PHE A 41 8.36 2.92 -1.88
N HIS A 42 8.16 2.85 -3.19
CA HIS A 42 7.32 1.83 -3.80
C HIS A 42 7.97 0.43 -3.68
N GLU A 43 9.26 0.33 -4.03
CA GLU A 43 10.02 -0.92 -4.04
C GLU A 43 10.17 -1.55 -2.64
N LEU A 44 10.20 -0.75 -1.56
CA LEU A 44 10.33 -1.32 -0.21
C LEU A 44 9.13 -2.19 0.17
N PHE A 45 7.90 -1.88 -0.30
CA PHE A 45 6.74 -2.74 -0.02
C PHE A 45 6.88 -4.09 -0.72
N ALA A 46 7.32 -4.08 -1.98
CA ALA A 46 7.63 -5.30 -2.72
C ALA A 46 8.75 -6.12 -2.05
N ALA A 47 9.80 -5.45 -1.59
CA ALA A 47 10.90 -6.10 -0.89
C ALA A 47 10.47 -6.75 0.44
N VAL A 48 9.65 -6.05 1.25
CA VAL A 48 9.11 -6.61 2.51
C VAL A 48 8.19 -7.78 2.21
N ALA A 49 7.24 -7.63 1.27
CA ALA A 49 6.33 -8.69 0.88
C ALA A 49 7.07 -9.97 0.46
N GLY A 50 8.06 -9.83 -0.43
CA GLY A 50 8.88 -10.96 -0.89
C GLY A 50 9.79 -11.56 0.19
N THR A 51 10.28 -10.75 1.14
CA THR A 51 11.14 -11.24 2.24
C THR A 51 10.37 -12.13 3.22
N HIS A 52 9.09 -11.82 3.48
CA HIS A 52 8.26 -12.55 4.43
C HIS A 52 7.25 -13.50 3.78
N ASP A 53 7.29 -13.63 2.45
CA ASP A 53 6.35 -14.44 1.66
C ASP A 53 4.88 -14.12 1.98
N VAL A 54 4.55 -12.81 1.99
CA VAL A 54 3.17 -12.34 2.21
C VAL A 54 2.61 -11.70 0.93
N PRO A 55 1.32 -11.87 0.63
CA PRO A 55 0.67 -11.18 -0.48
C PRO A 55 0.79 -9.65 -0.38
N LEU A 56 0.78 -8.99 -1.55
CA LEU A 56 0.91 -7.55 -1.68
C LEU A 56 -0.19 -6.98 -2.60
N VAL A 57 -0.85 -5.91 -2.14
CA VAL A 57 -1.54 -4.94 -3.01
C VAL A 57 -0.53 -3.89 -3.42
N PRO A 58 -0.12 -3.75 -4.71
CA PRO A 58 0.98 -2.86 -5.08
C PRO A 58 0.71 -1.38 -4.79
N PHE A 59 -0.51 -0.91 -5.02
CA PHE A 59 -0.94 0.45 -4.72
C PHE A 59 -2.45 0.54 -4.50
N LEU A 60 -2.87 0.90 -3.29
CA LEU A 60 -4.30 0.98 -2.94
C LEU A 60 -5.07 2.04 -3.74
N LEU A 61 -4.42 3.15 -4.12
CA LEU A 61 -5.08 4.30 -4.74
C LEU A 61 -4.87 4.38 -6.26
N GLU A 62 -4.49 3.28 -6.92
CA GLU A 62 -4.18 3.25 -8.36
C GLU A 62 -5.32 3.83 -9.23
N ARG A 63 -6.57 3.57 -8.86
CA ARG A 63 -7.77 4.04 -9.57
C ARG A 63 -8.35 5.35 -9.04
N VAL A 64 -7.69 5.97 -8.05
CA VAL A 64 -8.24 7.09 -7.25
C VAL A 64 -7.34 8.31 -7.29
N ALA A 65 -6.03 8.15 -7.10
CA ALA A 65 -5.11 9.24 -6.75
C ALA A 65 -5.02 10.38 -7.78
N LEU A 66 -5.41 10.13 -9.03
CA LEU A 66 -5.35 11.10 -10.13
C LEU A 66 -6.72 11.64 -10.56
N ASP A 67 -7.81 11.20 -9.93
CA ASP A 67 -9.17 11.66 -10.23
C ASP A 67 -9.59 12.76 -9.25
N PRO A 68 -9.76 14.02 -9.71
CA PRO A 68 -10.14 15.14 -8.84
C PRO A 68 -11.51 14.97 -8.17
N GLY A 69 -12.42 14.18 -8.73
CA GLY A 69 -13.73 13.90 -8.12
C GLY A 69 -13.67 12.83 -7.01
N LEU A 70 -12.56 12.11 -6.92
CA LEU A 70 -12.34 11.04 -5.95
C LEU A 70 -11.40 11.43 -4.80
N MET A 71 -10.87 12.65 -4.81
CA MET A 71 -10.05 13.21 -3.73
C MET A 71 -10.80 14.35 -3.02
N GLN A 72 -10.59 14.48 -1.72
CA GLN A 72 -11.10 15.57 -0.90
C GLN A 72 -10.43 16.89 -1.30
N GLU A 73 -10.95 18.02 -0.79
CA GLU A 73 -10.45 19.36 -1.13
C GLU A 73 -8.95 19.56 -0.82
N ASP A 74 -8.38 18.74 0.05
CA ASP A 74 -6.95 18.75 0.37
C ASP A 74 -6.05 18.07 -0.68
N GLY A 75 -6.63 17.35 -1.64
CA GLY A 75 -5.90 16.63 -2.68
C GLY A 75 -5.08 15.43 -2.19
N ILE A 76 -5.27 14.99 -0.94
CA ILE A 76 -4.52 13.91 -0.31
C ILE A 76 -5.42 12.74 0.06
N HIS A 77 -6.64 13.01 0.55
CA HIS A 77 -7.52 11.97 1.07
C HIS A 77 -8.61 11.57 0.06
N PRO A 78 -8.91 10.28 -0.12
CA PRO A 78 -10.03 9.85 -0.95
C PRO A 78 -11.39 10.30 -0.40
N THR A 79 -12.35 10.54 -1.29
CA THR A 79 -13.75 10.83 -0.93
C THR A 79 -14.52 9.55 -0.57
N ALA A 80 -15.77 9.70 -0.12
CA ALA A 80 -16.68 8.58 0.05
C ALA A 80 -16.95 7.83 -1.27
N ALA A 81 -16.98 8.54 -2.40
CA ALA A 81 -17.20 7.96 -3.72
C ALA A 81 -16.00 7.10 -4.20
N ALA A 82 -14.81 7.32 -3.65
CA ALA A 82 -13.61 6.55 -3.97
C ALA A 82 -13.56 5.18 -3.27
N GLN A 83 -14.27 5.02 -2.14
CA GLN A 83 -14.16 3.83 -1.30
C GLN A 83 -14.52 2.52 -2.04
N PRO A 84 -15.58 2.44 -2.87
CA PRO A 84 -15.87 1.23 -3.64
C PRO A 84 -14.74 0.87 -4.62
N LEU A 85 -14.08 1.85 -5.22
CA LEU A 85 -12.97 1.62 -6.15
C LEU A 85 -11.73 1.12 -5.42
N MET A 86 -11.46 1.65 -4.21
CA MET A 86 -10.41 1.13 -3.34
C MET A 86 -10.68 -0.31 -2.92
N LEU A 87 -11.94 -0.66 -2.65
CA LEU A 87 -12.34 -2.04 -2.39
C LEU A 87 -12.10 -2.93 -3.61
N GLU A 88 -12.48 -2.49 -4.82
CA GLU A 88 -12.21 -3.25 -6.05
C GLU A 88 -10.70 -3.49 -6.29
N THR A 89 -9.84 -2.54 -5.91
CA THR A 89 -8.38 -2.73 -5.93
C THR A 89 -7.90 -3.73 -4.87
N LEU A 90 -8.48 -3.70 -3.67
CA LEU A 90 -8.09 -4.56 -2.55
C LEU A 90 -8.60 -5.99 -2.68
N TRP A 91 -9.83 -6.16 -3.18
CA TRP A 91 -10.60 -7.40 -3.08
C TRP A 91 -9.92 -8.63 -3.69
N PRO A 92 -9.31 -8.58 -4.91
CA PRO A 92 -8.65 -9.73 -5.50
C PRO A 92 -7.49 -10.29 -4.66
N HIS A 93 -6.91 -9.47 -3.79
CA HIS A 93 -5.82 -9.86 -2.90
C HIS A 93 -6.31 -10.29 -1.51
N LEU A 94 -7.41 -9.69 -1.04
CA LEU A 94 -7.97 -9.96 0.29
C LEU A 94 -8.85 -11.21 0.30
N GLU A 95 -9.72 -11.38 -0.69
CA GLU A 95 -10.69 -12.49 -0.74
C GLU A 95 -10.04 -13.87 -0.60
N PRO A 96 -8.91 -14.20 -1.27
CA PRO A 96 -8.24 -15.50 -1.10
C PRO A 96 -7.77 -15.77 0.33
N LEU A 97 -7.53 -14.72 1.13
CA LEU A 97 -7.10 -14.82 2.52
C LEU A 97 -8.26 -14.98 3.49
N LEU A 98 -9.51 -14.79 3.07
CA LEU A 98 -10.68 -14.91 3.94
C LEU A 98 -11.30 -16.31 3.90
N ALA A 99 -11.01 -17.08 2.85
CA ALA A 99 -11.49 -18.46 2.72
C ALA A 99 -11.02 -19.31 3.93
N PRO A 100 -11.88 -20.24 4.42
CA PRO A 100 -11.58 -21.08 5.57
C PRO A 100 -10.40 -22.03 5.36
#